data_AF-A0A937H5L9-F1
#
_entry.id   AF-A0A937H5L9-F1
#
_cell.length_a   1.000
_cell.length_b   1.000
_cell.length_c   1.000
_cell.angle_alpha   90.00
_cell.angle_beta   90.00
_cell.angle_gamma   90.00
#
_symmetry.space_group_name_H-M   'P 1'
#
loop_
_entity.id
_entity.type
_entity.pdbx_description
1 polymer ?
#
loop_
_entity_poly.entity_id
_entity_poly.type
_entity_poly.pdbx_seq_one_letter_code
_entity_poly.pdbx_strand_id
1 'polypeptide(L)'
;MIKFQTLAWAVGGAMFLVVFGASGFPLALPDQDGQQHLGVATCASSVCHGSALERNSTLVLQNEFVTWSRHDRHRNAYNTLLNTDSQRIARKLGLENAHEAQVCLDCHADNVSVELRGTRFDLTDGVGCESCHGGSEEWIASHVLPASKRVEGALAQPYPTSEPKDLARVCLSCHLGTEDKFTTHRIMGAGHPRLSFELVTFLELMPPHWEKDEDYKARKGDSNLVNLWVVGQLMSAQEMLALLDSHLIREEKLVPEIALFDCHACHHAMSEKRWKPFALAKGAEPGSLRINLAPLAFLLPIAEGLLGSPNPEMLQALRALNTAVSESKADFTLALNTLSIELEAVRAIAPEVLTEQQRIAMLKAIARNASRGHYRDYSLAEQALMAMNLMLEDSGRWASTRAEIQALFDTLKHEDHYSPESFATAATRLKEVL
;
A
#
# COMPACT_ATOMS: atom_id res chain seq x y z
N MET A 1 -59.44 -0.35 -58.30
CA MET A 1 -58.30 0.38 -57.72
C MET A 1 -58.67 0.87 -56.33
N ILE A 2 -58.48 0.08 -55.27
CA ILE A 2 -58.45 0.58 -53.89
C ILE A 2 -57.42 -0.27 -53.14
N LYS A 3 -56.35 0.39 -52.67
CA LYS A 3 -55.19 -0.20 -51.99
C LYS A 3 -55.51 -0.46 -50.52
N PHE A 4 -55.12 -1.62 -50.00
CA PHE A 4 -55.00 -1.87 -48.57
C PHE A 4 -53.75 -1.16 -48.03
N GLN A 5 -53.92 -0.30 -47.02
CA GLN A 5 -52.82 0.24 -46.22
C GLN A 5 -52.82 -0.47 -44.86
N THR A 6 -51.75 -1.21 -44.59
CA THR A 6 -51.43 -1.74 -43.26
C THR A 6 -50.62 -0.69 -42.50
N LEU A 7 -51.13 -0.30 -41.33
CA LEU A 7 -50.48 0.62 -40.39
C LEU A 7 -49.43 -0.17 -39.57
N ALA A 8 -48.15 0.11 -39.76
CA ALA A 8 -47.07 -0.41 -38.92
C ALA A 8 -46.67 0.67 -37.89
N TRP A 9 -46.80 0.36 -36.60
CA TRP A 9 -46.31 1.19 -35.51
C TRP A 9 -44.80 0.99 -35.38
N ALA A 10 -44.01 2.03 -35.67
CA ALA A 10 -42.59 2.06 -35.38
C ALA A 10 -42.38 2.53 -33.93
N VAL A 11 -42.02 1.61 -33.04
CA VAL A 11 -41.51 1.93 -31.69
C VAL A 11 -40.05 2.34 -31.86
N GLY A 12 -39.77 3.64 -31.74
CA GLY A 12 -38.42 4.18 -31.73
C GLY A 12 -37.71 3.82 -30.42
N GLY A 13 -36.90 2.76 -30.45
CA GLY A 13 -35.95 2.46 -29.39
C GLY A 13 -34.74 3.38 -29.51
N ALA A 14 -34.67 4.41 -28.67
CA ALA A 14 -33.45 5.19 -28.46
C ALA A 14 -32.44 4.29 -27.73
N MET A 15 -31.52 3.71 -28.49
CA MET A 15 -30.41 2.92 -27.98
C MET A 15 -29.40 3.89 -27.33
N PHE A 16 -29.54 4.11 -26.03
CA PHE A 16 -28.51 4.77 -25.22
C PHE A 16 -27.27 3.86 -25.22
N LEU A 17 -26.31 4.17 -26.08
CA LEU A 17 -24.94 3.67 -25.99
C LEU A 17 -24.33 4.25 -24.71
N VAL A 18 -24.40 3.47 -23.63
CA VAL A 18 -23.54 3.67 -22.46
C VAL A 18 -22.12 3.41 -22.94
N VAL A 19 -21.37 4.49 -23.18
CA VAL A 19 -19.93 4.43 -23.39
C VAL A 19 -19.33 4.05 -22.03
N PHE A 20 -19.10 2.75 -21.82
CA PHE A 20 -18.16 2.31 -20.80
C PHE A 20 -16.80 2.88 -21.20
N GLY A 21 -16.31 3.86 -20.44
CA GLY A 21 -14.93 4.32 -20.55
C GLY A 21 -14.01 3.11 -20.42
N ALA A 22 -13.07 2.98 -21.35
CA ALA A 22 -12.09 1.90 -21.35
C ALA A 22 -11.39 1.88 -19.99
N SER A 23 -11.78 0.94 -19.13
CA SER A 23 -11.07 0.62 -17.92
C SER A 23 -9.82 -0.12 -18.40
N GLY A 24 -8.71 0.59 -18.56
CA GLY A 24 -7.43 -0.03 -18.88
C GLY A 24 -7.17 -1.13 -17.86
N PHE A 25 -6.83 -2.33 -18.33
CA PHE A 25 -6.39 -3.39 -17.42
C PHE A 25 -5.20 -2.86 -16.61
N PRO A 26 -5.17 -3.11 -15.29
CA PRO A 26 -4.03 -2.72 -14.47
C PRO A 26 -2.74 -3.32 -15.04
N LEU A 27 -1.67 -2.51 -15.13
CA LEU A 27 -0.36 -2.97 -15.63
C LEU A 27 0.09 -4.21 -14.85
N ALA A 28 0.79 -5.14 -15.50
CA ALA A 28 1.40 -6.26 -14.78
C ALA A 28 2.41 -5.75 -13.75
N LEU A 29 2.50 -6.39 -12.58
CA LEU A 29 3.56 -6.10 -11.62
C LEU A 29 4.91 -6.51 -12.23
N PRO A 30 6.04 -5.88 -11.82
CA PRO A 30 7.36 -6.18 -12.36
C PRO A 30 7.74 -7.66 -12.37
N ASP A 31 7.40 -8.41 -11.32
CA ASP A 31 7.68 -9.84 -11.20
C ASP A 31 6.78 -10.73 -12.09
N GLN A 32 5.80 -10.14 -12.78
CA GLN A 32 4.80 -10.81 -13.60
C GLN A 32 4.67 -10.19 -15.00
N ASP A 33 5.59 -9.31 -15.40
CA ASP A 33 5.51 -8.59 -16.67
C ASP A 33 5.83 -9.45 -17.90
N GLY A 34 6.38 -10.65 -17.67
CA GLY A 34 6.73 -11.62 -18.71
C GLY A 34 8.01 -11.29 -19.47
N GLN A 35 8.78 -10.31 -18.98
CA GLN A 35 9.99 -9.83 -19.61
C GLN A 35 11.23 -10.40 -18.92
N GLN A 36 12.34 -10.47 -19.66
CA GLN A 36 13.63 -10.82 -19.08
C GLN A 36 14.19 -9.67 -18.22
N HIS A 37 14.55 -10.00 -16.98
CA HIS A 37 15.28 -9.15 -16.05
C HIS A 37 16.78 -9.32 -16.30
N LEU A 38 17.43 -8.29 -16.80
CA LEU A 38 18.82 -8.37 -17.27
C LEU A 38 19.86 -8.32 -16.14
N GLY A 39 19.48 -7.84 -14.96
CA GLY A 39 20.29 -7.67 -13.76
C GLY A 39 20.78 -6.23 -13.56
N VAL A 40 20.87 -5.82 -12.31
CA VAL A 40 21.29 -4.46 -11.88
C VAL A 40 22.64 -4.01 -12.44
N ALA A 41 23.53 -4.97 -12.74
CA ALA A 41 24.82 -4.70 -13.35
C ALA A 41 24.71 -4.07 -14.75
N THR A 42 23.55 -4.17 -15.41
CA THR A 42 23.28 -3.48 -16.67
C THR A 42 22.98 -1.99 -16.48
N CYS A 43 22.50 -1.58 -15.29
CA CYS A 43 22.26 -0.19 -14.90
C CYS A 43 23.52 0.49 -14.34
N ALA A 44 24.44 -0.31 -13.78
CA ALA A 44 25.53 0.10 -12.89
C ALA A 44 26.74 0.81 -13.54
N SER A 45 26.74 1.07 -14.84
CA SER A 45 27.87 1.76 -15.48
C SER A 45 27.91 3.25 -15.08
N SER A 46 29.11 3.83 -15.03
CA SER A 46 29.28 5.25 -14.65
C SER A 46 28.69 6.24 -15.67
N VAL A 47 28.30 5.81 -16.86
CA VAL A 47 27.60 6.64 -17.85
C VAL A 47 26.08 6.46 -17.81
N CYS A 48 25.61 5.44 -17.06
CA CYS A 48 24.20 5.17 -16.81
C CYS A 48 23.85 5.63 -15.38
N HIS A 49 23.67 4.71 -14.44
CA HIS A 49 23.23 4.99 -13.06
C HIS A 49 24.27 4.67 -11.99
N GLY A 50 25.51 4.32 -12.38
CA GLY A 50 26.60 3.94 -11.46
C GLY A 50 27.69 4.99 -11.28
N SER A 51 27.41 6.27 -11.51
CA SER A 51 28.34 7.34 -11.17
C SER A 51 28.59 7.35 -9.66
N ALA A 52 29.85 7.50 -9.23
CA ALA A 52 30.20 7.55 -7.80
C ALA A 52 29.66 8.80 -7.09
N LEU A 53 29.40 9.87 -7.85
CA LEU A 53 28.84 11.13 -7.39
C LEU A 53 27.63 11.50 -8.25
N GLU A 54 26.71 12.25 -7.67
CA GLU A 54 25.58 12.87 -8.37
C GLU A 54 26.06 13.74 -9.53
N ARG A 55 25.28 13.76 -10.61
CA ARG A 55 25.57 14.55 -11.81
C ARG A 55 24.49 15.58 -12.07
N ASN A 56 24.88 16.85 -12.01
CA ASN A 56 23.97 17.97 -12.23
C ASN A 56 23.77 18.31 -13.72
N SER A 57 24.50 17.66 -14.62
CA SER A 57 24.41 17.90 -16.06
C SER A 57 23.41 17.00 -16.78
N THR A 58 22.66 16.18 -16.04
CA THR A 58 21.69 15.19 -16.55
C THR A 58 20.35 15.37 -15.87
N LEU A 59 19.28 14.84 -16.49
CA LEU A 59 17.89 14.91 -15.95
C LEU A 59 17.66 13.98 -14.75
N VAL A 60 18.65 13.17 -14.41
CA VAL A 60 18.65 12.18 -13.32
C VAL A 60 20.00 12.29 -12.62
N LEU A 61 20.09 11.76 -11.39
CA LEU A 61 21.28 11.88 -10.55
C LEU A 61 22.45 11.03 -11.09
N GLN A 62 22.15 9.99 -11.87
CA GLN A 62 23.10 9.04 -12.47
C GLN A 62 23.95 8.26 -11.46
N ASN A 63 23.62 8.31 -10.17
CA ASN A 63 24.26 7.56 -9.08
C ASN A 63 23.27 6.62 -8.35
N GLU A 64 22.08 6.39 -8.90
CA GLU A 64 21.00 5.64 -8.27
C GLU A 64 21.44 4.21 -7.90
N PHE A 65 22.28 3.56 -8.72
CA PHE A 65 22.88 2.26 -8.38
C PHE A 65 23.79 2.35 -7.13
N VAL A 66 24.54 3.44 -6.97
CA VAL A 66 25.40 3.64 -5.80
C VAL A 66 24.56 3.87 -4.55
N THR A 67 23.49 4.65 -4.66
CA THR A 67 22.52 4.84 -3.57
C THR A 67 21.89 3.51 -3.15
N TRP A 68 21.35 2.76 -4.11
CA TRP A 68 20.77 1.44 -3.88
C TRP A 68 21.77 0.48 -3.24
N SER A 69 22.97 0.34 -3.82
CA SER A 69 23.95 -0.65 -3.38
C SER A 69 24.55 -0.37 -2.00
N ARG A 70 24.52 0.88 -1.53
CA ARG A 70 25.18 1.31 -0.28
C ARG A 70 24.23 1.70 0.85
N HIS A 71 23.06 2.22 0.52
CA HIS A 71 22.18 2.88 1.48
C HIS A 71 20.78 2.26 1.52
N ASP A 72 20.36 1.58 0.46
CA ASP A 72 19.04 0.96 0.40
C ASP A 72 19.03 -0.41 1.11
N ARG A 73 17.98 -0.64 1.91
CA ARG A 73 17.75 -1.91 2.60
C ARG A 73 17.29 -3.01 1.64
N HIS A 74 16.67 -2.64 0.52
CA HIS A 74 16.24 -3.56 -0.54
C HIS A 74 17.39 -4.40 -1.10
N ARG A 75 18.58 -3.79 -1.25
CA ARG A 75 19.81 -4.51 -1.61
C ARG A 75 20.16 -5.66 -0.67
N ASN A 76 19.88 -5.49 0.62
CA ASN A 76 20.22 -6.46 1.66
C ASN A 76 19.09 -7.47 1.95
N ALA A 77 18.00 -7.42 1.18
CA ALA A 77 16.85 -8.28 1.41
C ALA A 77 17.21 -9.77 1.26
N TYR A 78 17.97 -10.14 0.22
CA TYR A 78 18.45 -11.53 0.04
C TYR A 78 19.36 -11.98 1.19
N ASN A 79 20.29 -11.12 1.63
CA ASN A 79 21.19 -11.42 2.74
C ASN A 79 20.45 -11.72 4.05
N THR A 80 19.25 -11.16 4.24
CA THR A 80 18.39 -11.47 5.39
C THR A 80 17.98 -12.94 5.40
N LEU A 81 17.84 -13.59 4.24
CA LEU A 81 17.48 -15.01 4.14
C LEU A 81 18.63 -15.95 4.54
N LEU A 82 19.86 -15.44 4.63
CA LEU A 82 21.05 -16.22 5.01
C LEU A 82 21.27 -16.30 6.53
N ASN A 83 20.60 -15.45 7.32
CA ASN A 83 20.84 -15.34 8.75
C ASN A 83 20.24 -16.52 9.56
N THR A 84 20.61 -16.62 10.84
CA THR A 84 20.16 -17.69 11.73
C THR A 84 18.64 -17.70 11.97
N ASP A 85 17.99 -16.54 11.90
CA ASP A 85 16.54 -16.40 12.10
C ASP A 85 15.77 -16.93 10.90
N SER A 86 16.15 -16.54 9.69
CA SER A 86 15.56 -17.03 8.42
C SER A 86 15.78 -18.53 8.25
N GLN A 87 16.97 -19.05 8.59
CA GLN A 87 17.20 -20.50 8.59
C GLN A 87 16.30 -21.22 9.61
N ARG A 88 16.06 -20.64 10.79
CA ARG A 88 15.13 -21.20 11.79
C ARG A 88 13.69 -21.17 11.29
N ILE A 89 13.27 -20.10 10.62
CA ILE A 89 11.95 -19.97 10.00
C ILE A 89 11.78 -21.05 8.93
N ALA A 90 12.73 -21.18 7.99
CA ALA A 90 12.71 -22.22 6.95
C ALA A 90 12.58 -23.63 7.53
N ARG A 91 13.40 -23.99 8.52
CA ARG A 91 13.31 -25.29 9.20
C ARG A 91 11.93 -25.56 9.81
N LYS A 92 11.34 -24.57 10.49
CA LYS A 92 9.98 -24.70 11.06
C LYS A 92 8.90 -24.81 9.99
N LEU A 93 9.12 -24.23 8.82
CA LEU A 93 8.23 -24.34 7.66
C LEU A 93 8.40 -25.65 6.89
N GLY A 94 9.46 -26.44 7.18
CA GLY A 94 9.80 -27.64 6.44
C GLY A 94 10.50 -27.35 5.11
N LEU A 95 11.09 -26.16 4.97
CA LEU A 95 11.89 -25.74 3.81
C LEU A 95 13.36 -26.08 4.06
N GLU A 96 14.08 -26.42 3.00
CA GLU A 96 15.52 -26.71 3.08
C GLU A 96 16.31 -25.45 3.45
N ASN A 97 16.17 -24.39 2.65
CA ASN A 97 16.82 -23.11 2.86
C ASN A 97 15.85 -21.94 2.57
N ALA A 98 15.94 -20.86 3.35
CA ALA A 98 15.13 -19.66 3.10
C ALA A 98 15.53 -18.96 1.80
N HIS A 99 16.83 -18.86 1.50
CA HIS A 99 17.38 -18.14 0.35
C HIS A 99 17.21 -18.87 -1.00
N GLU A 100 16.59 -20.04 -0.99
CA GLU A 100 16.26 -20.84 -2.18
C GLU A 100 14.75 -21.06 -2.31
N ALA A 101 13.98 -20.80 -1.25
CA ALA A 101 12.54 -21.01 -1.23
C ALA A 101 11.80 -19.86 -1.91
N GLN A 102 11.03 -20.17 -2.95
CA GLN A 102 10.21 -19.22 -3.71
C GLN A 102 9.43 -18.26 -2.79
N VAL A 103 8.69 -18.82 -1.82
CA VAL A 103 7.87 -18.04 -0.87
C VAL A 103 8.65 -16.99 -0.07
N CYS A 104 9.95 -17.18 0.15
CA CYS A 104 10.80 -16.20 0.81
C CYS A 104 11.39 -15.21 -0.21
N LEU A 105 11.81 -15.72 -1.37
CA LEU A 105 12.41 -14.94 -2.45
C LEU A 105 11.42 -13.96 -3.07
N ASP A 106 10.13 -14.28 -3.11
CA ASP A 106 9.09 -13.42 -3.71
C ASP A 106 9.13 -11.98 -3.18
N CYS A 107 9.47 -11.76 -1.90
CA CYS A 107 9.62 -10.43 -1.30
C CYS A 107 11.08 -10.02 -1.03
N HIS A 108 12.04 -10.95 -1.08
CA HIS A 108 13.43 -10.70 -0.68
C HIS A 108 14.43 -10.68 -1.84
N ALA A 109 13.98 -10.92 -3.06
CA ALA A 109 14.79 -10.89 -4.26
C ALA A 109 13.96 -10.48 -5.49
N ASP A 110 14.63 -10.21 -6.59
CA ASP A 110 14.02 -10.07 -7.91
C ASP A 110 13.57 -11.43 -8.48
N ASN A 111 12.48 -11.99 -7.96
CA ASN A 111 12.21 -13.41 -8.07
C ASN A 111 11.43 -13.84 -9.33
N VAL A 112 11.98 -13.58 -10.51
CA VAL A 112 11.43 -14.08 -11.79
C VAL A 112 11.89 -15.50 -12.10
N SER A 113 11.21 -16.18 -13.03
CA SER A 113 11.57 -17.54 -13.46
C SER A 113 12.98 -17.58 -14.08
N VAL A 114 13.65 -18.73 -14.06
CA VAL A 114 15.05 -18.85 -14.51
C VAL A 114 15.22 -18.46 -15.98
N GLU A 115 14.20 -18.71 -16.80
CA GLU A 115 14.17 -18.38 -18.23
C GLU A 115 14.13 -16.87 -18.47
N LEU A 116 13.55 -16.11 -17.53
CA LEU A 116 13.46 -14.65 -17.55
C LEU A 116 14.66 -13.98 -16.85
N ARG A 117 15.72 -14.72 -16.50
CA ARG A 117 16.95 -14.17 -15.92
C ARG A 117 17.99 -13.96 -17.01
N GLY A 118 18.36 -12.71 -17.25
CA GLY A 118 19.38 -12.33 -18.22
C GLY A 118 20.80 -12.70 -17.77
N THR A 119 21.76 -12.56 -18.68
CA THR A 119 23.15 -13.01 -18.47
C THR A 119 23.88 -12.33 -17.30
N ARG A 120 23.44 -11.16 -16.86
CA ARG A 120 24.02 -10.42 -15.73
C ARG A 120 23.09 -10.36 -14.52
N PHE A 121 22.01 -11.15 -14.55
CA PHE A 121 21.10 -11.29 -13.43
C PHE A 121 21.81 -12.03 -12.28
N ASP A 122 21.65 -11.51 -11.07
CA ASP A 122 22.13 -12.15 -9.85
C ASP A 122 21.04 -12.07 -8.78
N LEU A 123 20.54 -13.22 -8.34
CA LEU A 123 19.50 -13.29 -7.31
C LEU A 123 19.96 -12.69 -5.97
N THR A 124 21.28 -12.70 -5.72
CA THR A 124 21.88 -12.19 -4.48
C THR A 124 21.90 -10.66 -4.40
N ASP A 125 21.55 -9.96 -5.49
CA ASP A 125 21.35 -8.52 -5.47
C ASP A 125 20.12 -8.11 -4.64
N GLY A 126 19.25 -9.06 -4.25
CA GLY A 126 18.06 -8.77 -3.46
C GLY A 126 16.99 -8.07 -4.29
N VAL A 127 16.27 -7.14 -3.69
CA VAL A 127 15.26 -6.34 -4.40
C VAL A 127 16.00 -5.26 -5.19
N GLY A 128 16.14 -5.51 -6.50
CA GLY A 128 16.94 -4.71 -7.43
C GLY A 128 16.15 -3.64 -8.18
N CYS A 129 16.79 -3.02 -9.17
CA CYS A 129 16.16 -1.99 -10.00
C CYS A 129 14.90 -2.51 -10.72
N GLU A 130 15.00 -3.71 -11.29
CA GLU A 130 13.95 -4.32 -12.11
C GLU A 130 12.78 -4.87 -11.27
N SER A 131 12.97 -5.12 -9.96
CA SER A 131 11.86 -5.43 -9.05
C SER A 131 10.87 -4.28 -8.87
N CYS A 132 11.30 -3.04 -9.15
CA CYS A 132 10.45 -1.86 -9.14
C CYS A 132 10.13 -1.34 -10.55
N HIS A 133 11.09 -1.46 -11.48
CA HIS A 133 11.00 -0.88 -12.83
C HIS A 133 10.60 -1.88 -13.93
N GLY A 134 10.40 -3.16 -13.61
CA GLY A 134 10.11 -4.21 -14.58
C GLY A 134 11.35 -4.73 -15.30
N GLY A 135 11.22 -5.87 -15.98
CA GLY A 135 12.27 -6.48 -16.77
C GLY A 135 12.73 -5.57 -17.90
N SER A 136 14.04 -5.35 -17.99
CA SER A 136 14.60 -4.28 -18.82
C SER A 136 14.89 -4.66 -20.26
N GLU A 137 14.65 -5.90 -20.69
CA GLU A 137 15.04 -6.36 -22.03
C GLU A 137 14.50 -5.49 -23.18
N GLU A 138 13.25 -5.02 -23.06
CA GLU A 138 12.59 -4.25 -24.13
C GLU A 138 12.84 -2.74 -24.04
N TRP A 139 13.20 -2.22 -22.87
CA TRP A 139 13.32 -0.78 -22.64
C TRP A 139 14.73 -0.29 -22.34
N ILE A 140 15.69 -1.16 -21.97
CA ILE A 140 17.04 -0.73 -21.61
C ILE A 140 17.77 -0.04 -22.77
N ALA A 141 17.58 -0.49 -24.01
CA ALA A 141 18.24 0.11 -25.16
C ALA A 141 17.64 1.48 -25.52
N SER A 142 16.33 1.64 -25.31
CA SER A 142 15.59 2.83 -25.73
C SER A 142 15.46 3.89 -24.64
N HIS A 143 15.64 3.56 -23.35
CA HIS A 143 15.41 4.50 -22.23
C HIS A 143 16.35 5.72 -22.25
N VAL A 144 17.52 5.59 -22.89
CA VAL A 144 18.48 6.69 -23.09
C VAL A 144 18.01 7.71 -24.14
N LEU A 145 17.00 7.36 -24.95
CA LEU A 145 16.45 8.25 -25.96
C LEU A 145 15.57 9.34 -25.33
N PRO A 146 15.48 10.52 -25.97
CA PRO A 146 14.55 11.57 -25.55
C PRO A 146 13.12 11.05 -25.41
N ALA A 147 12.39 11.53 -24.41
CA ALA A 147 11.02 11.08 -24.11
C ALA A 147 10.08 11.18 -25.33
N SER A 148 10.18 12.27 -26.11
CA SER A 148 9.39 12.44 -27.33
C SER A 148 9.60 11.30 -28.35
N LYS A 149 10.83 10.83 -28.51
CA LYS A 149 11.17 9.73 -29.43
C LYS A 149 10.67 8.39 -28.92
N ARG A 150 10.68 8.18 -27.61
CA ARG A 150 10.12 6.98 -26.98
C ARG A 150 8.61 6.88 -27.17
N VAL A 151 7.89 8.00 -26.95
CA VAL A 151 6.44 8.08 -27.13
C VAL A 151 6.04 7.95 -28.60
N GLU A 152 6.69 8.69 -29.52
CA GLU A 152 6.43 8.61 -30.97
C GLU A 152 6.63 7.19 -31.52
N GLY A 153 7.65 6.48 -31.02
CA GLY A 153 7.99 5.13 -31.46
C GLY A 153 7.20 4.01 -30.78
N ALA A 154 6.28 4.34 -29.85
CA ALA A 154 5.59 3.36 -29.00
C ALA A 154 6.55 2.33 -28.36
N LEU A 155 7.71 2.81 -27.90
CA LEU A 155 8.74 1.96 -27.32
C LEU A 155 8.31 1.50 -25.92
N ALA A 156 8.72 0.29 -25.52
CA ALA A 156 8.53 -0.21 -24.17
C ALA A 156 9.10 0.77 -23.13
N GLN A 157 8.41 0.87 -22.00
CA GLN A 157 8.78 1.77 -20.90
C GLN A 157 8.96 0.96 -19.62
N PRO A 158 9.81 1.41 -18.70
CA PRO A 158 9.85 0.83 -17.37
C PRO A 158 8.49 1.00 -16.66
N TYR A 159 8.23 0.13 -15.69
CA TYR A 159 7.09 0.25 -14.79
C TYR A 159 7.03 1.67 -14.19
N PRO A 160 5.87 2.34 -14.22
CA PRO A 160 5.78 3.78 -14.02
C PRO A 160 5.77 4.16 -12.53
N THR A 161 6.91 3.99 -11.85
CA THR A 161 7.07 4.30 -10.42
C THR A 161 6.97 5.79 -10.06
N SER A 162 6.81 6.68 -11.05
CA SER A 162 6.43 8.08 -10.81
C SER A 162 4.93 8.30 -10.72
N GLU A 163 4.11 7.36 -11.20
CA GLU A 163 2.66 7.45 -11.11
C GLU A 163 2.21 6.98 -9.71
N PRO A 164 1.51 7.81 -8.91
CA PRO A 164 1.21 7.50 -7.52
C PRO A 164 0.52 6.15 -7.29
N LYS A 165 -0.37 5.74 -8.19
CA LYS A 165 -1.10 4.47 -8.09
C LYS A 165 -0.20 3.27 -8.32
N ASP A 166 0.62 3.31 -9.37
CA ASP A 166 1.54 2.23 -9.72
C ASP A 166 2.68 2.15 -8.70
N LEU A 167 3.20 3.28 -8.22
CA LEU A 167 4.15 3.34 -7.10
C LEU A 167 3.58 2.66 -5.84
N ALA A 168 2.35 3.01 -5.45
CA ALA A 168 1.69 2.38 -4.30
C ALA A 168 1.57 0.87 -4.50
N ARG A 169 1.14 0.44 -5.69
CA ARG A 169 0.88 -0.97 -6.00
C ARG A 169 2.14 -1.83 -5.97
N VAL A 170 3.26 -1.36 -6.54
CA VAL A 170 4.51 -2.12 -6.51
C VAL A 170 5.04 -2.26 -5.08
N CYS A 171 4.96 -1.22 -4.26
CA CYS A 171 5.35 -1.30 -2.84
C CYS A 171 4.46 -2.26 -2.05
N LEU A 172 3.14 -2.13 -2.23
CA LEU A 172 2.15 -2.96 -1.52
C LEU A 172 2.25 -4.45 -1.91
N SER A 173 2.71 -4.77 -3.12
CA SER A 173 2.90 -6.16 -3.56
C SER A 173 3.79 -6.99 -2.62
N CYS A 174 4.73 -6.35 -1.91
CA CYS A 174 5.58 -6.99 -0.90
C CYS A 174 5.16 -6.62 0.53
N HIS A 175 4.84 -5.35 0.76
CA HIS A 175 4.67 -4.80 2.10
C HIS A 175 3.26 -4.98 2.71
N LEU A 176 2.28 -5.35 1.89
CA LEU A 176 0.97 -5.83 2.30
C LEU A 176 0.75 -7.25 1.78
N GLY A 177 1.10 -7.47 0.52
CA GLY A 177 1.05 -8.73 -0.19
C GLY A 177 0.01 -8.74 -1.31
N THR A 178 0.06 -9.77 -2.14
CA THR A 178 -0.97 -10.15 -3.13
C THR A 178 -1.50 -11.54 -2.79
N GLU A 179 -2.49 -12.05 -3.55
CA GLU A 179 -3.03 -13.40 -3.36
C GLU A 179 -1.94 -14.49 -3.31
N ASP A 180 -0.94 -14.40 -4.19
CA ASP A 180 0.13 -15.40 -4.28
C ASP A 180 1.40 -15.01 -3.52
N LYS A 181 1.48 -13.76 -3.03
CA LYS A 181 2.64 -13.19 -2.35
C LYS A 181 2.22 -12.59 -1.02
N PHE A 182 1.98 -13.44 -0.03
CA PHE A 182 1.44 -13.02 1.26
C PHE A 182 2.17 -13.66 2.45
N THR A 183 2.45 -12.85 3.47
CA THR A 183 3.02 -13.35 4.74
C THR A 183 1.90 -13.99 5.57
N THR A 184 1.60 -15.25 5.27
CA THR A 184 0.58 -16.03 6.00
C THR A 184 0.88 -16.15 7.49
N HIS A 185 -0.14 -16.45 8.29
CA HIS A 185 0.03 -16.71 9.71
C HIS A 185 0.97 -17.89 9.98
N ARG A 186 1.07 -18.86 9.06
CA ARG A 186 2.06 -19.94 9.13
C ARG A 186 3.50 -19.40 9.08
N ILE A 187 3.77 -18.45 8.17
CA ILE A 187 5.09 -17.81 8.03
C ILE A 187 5.40 -16.97 9.27
N MET A 188 4.43 -16.19 9.76
CA MET A 188 4.58 -15.41 10.99
C MET A 188 4.81 -16.31 12.22
N GLY A 189 4.03 -17.39 12.37
CA GLY A 189 4.17 -18.37 13.45
C GLY A 189 5.51 -19.12 13.43
N ALA A 190 6.16 -19.24 12.27
CA ALA A 190 7.53 -19.74 12.18
C ALA A 190 8.57 -18.72 12.70
N GLY A 191 8.21 -17.44 12.75
CA GLY A 191 9.00 -16.37 13.35
C GLY A 191 9.24 -15.16 12.43
N HIS A 192 8.57 -15.07 11.29
CA HIS A 192 8.63 -13.87 10.45
C HIS A 192 7.92 -12.70 11.16
N PRO A 193 8.49 -11.49 11.18
CA PRO A 193 7.85 -10.33 11.80
C PRO A 193 6.54 -9.95 11.09
N ARG A 194 5.63 -9.28 11.80
CA ARG A 194 4.48 -8.62 11.16
C ARG A 194 4.99 -7.57 10.17
N LEU A 195 4.33 -7.45 9.03
CA LEU A 195 4.56 -6.34 8.12
C LEU A 195 3.92 -5.06 8.68
N SER A 196 4.73 -4.02 8.84
CA SER A 196 4.28 -2.65 9.11
C SER A 196 4.70 -1.78 7.94
N PHE A 197 3.73 -1.09 7.33
CA PHE A 197 3.98 -0.28 6.15
C PHE A 197 2.95 0.84 6.00
N GLU A 198 3.44 2.02 5.66
CA GLU A 198 2.65 3.16 5.18
C GLU A 198 3.47 3.82 4.07
N LEU A 199 2.88 3.95 2.89
CA LEU A 199 3.59 4.27 1.66
C LEU A 199 4.51 5.48 1.80
N VAL A 200 3.99 6.60 2.31
CA VAL A 200 4.77 7.85 2.31
C VAL A 200 5.85 7.83 3.38
N THR A 201 5.53 7.33 4.57
CA THR A 201 6.49 7.20 5.66
C THR A 201 7.68 6.34 5.24
N PHE A 202 7.43 5.20 4.60
CA PHE A 202 8.50 4.31 4.16
C PHE A 202 9.22 4.81 2.90
N LEU A 203 8.54 5.59 2.05
CA LEU A 203 9.19 6.27 0.92
C LEU A 203 10.19 7.32 1.40
N GLU A 204 9.85 8.10 2.44
CA GLU A 204 10.73 9.13 3.01
C GLU A 204 11.86 8.54 3.88
N LEU A 205 11.68 7.32 4.42
CA LEU A 205 12.73 6.60 5.15
C LEU A 205 13.71 5.85 4.23
N MET A 206 13.34 5.61 2.97
CA MET A 206 14.22 5.05 1.96
C MET A 206 15.13 6.15 1.39
N PRO A 207 16.41 5.88 1.10
CA PRO A 207 17.23 6.85 0.38
C PRO A 207 16.62 7.13 -1.00
N PRO A 208 16.42 8.40 -1.39
CA PRO A 208 15.76 8.72 -2.66
C PRO A 208 16.62 8.32 -3.85
N HIS A 209 16.00 7.68 -4.85
CA HIS A 209 16.61 7.38 -6.15
C HIS A 209 16.24 8.43 -7.22
N TRP A 210 15.73 9.58 -6.79
CA TRP A 210 15.28 10.67 -7.64
C TRP A 210 15.46 11.99 -6.90
N GLU A 211 15.46 13.08 -7.66
CA GLU A 211 15.38 14.45 -7.12
C GLU A 211 14.08 15.10 -7.60
N LYS A 212 13.34 15.74 -6.69
CA LYS A 212 12.09 16.47 -6.99
C LYS A 212 12.38 17.94 -7.30
N ASP A 213 13.22 18.19 -8.29
CA ASP A 213 13.53 19.54 -8.79
C ASP A 213 12.41 20.09 -9.71
N GLU A 214 12.58 21.30 -10.23
CA GLU A 214 11.58 21.93 -11.10
C GLU A 214 11.38 21.17 -12.42
N ASP A 215 12.42 20.51 -12.94
CA ASP A 215 12.30 19.66 -14.13
C ASP A 215 11.48 18.40 -13.84
N TYR A 216 11.72 17.73 -12.70
CA TYR A 216 10.92 16.60 -12.24
C TYR A 216 9.44 17.00 -12.16
N LYS A 217 9.15 18.12 -11.48
CA LYS A 217 7.77 18.61 -11.32
C LYS A 217 7.11 18.94 -12.65
N ALA A 218 7.83 19.56 -13.58
CA ALA A 218 7.31 19.87 -14.90
C ALA A 218 6.97 18.60 -15.71
N ARG A 219 7.74 17.52 -15.54
CA ARG A 219 7.54 16.26 -16.27
C ARG A 219 6.55 15.29 -15.62
N LYS A 220 6.54 15.23 -14.28
CA LYS A 220 5.87 14.19 -13.49
C LYS A 220 4.81 14.73 -12.52
N GLY A 221 4.64 16.06 -12.48
CA GLY A 221 3.73 16.74 -11.57
C GLY A 221 4.35 17.08 -10.22
N ASP A 222 3.68 17.99 -9.50
CA ASP A 222 4.09 18.49 -8.18
C ASP A 222 3.04 18.10 -7.13
N SER A 223 2.87 16.79 -6.92
CA SER A 223 1.94 16.28 -5.91
C SER A 223 2.58 16.32 -4.53
N ASN A 224 1.91 16.94 -3.55
CA ASN A 224 2.39 16.95 -2.17
C ASN A 224 2.32 15.56 -1.54
N LEU A 225 3.01 15.38 -0.42
CA LEU A 225 3.09 14.08 0.24
C LEU A 225 1.75 13.60 0.80
N VAL A 226 0.83 14.50 1.17
CA VAL A 226 -0.51 14.12 1.65
C VAL A 226 -1.39 13.60 0.50
N ASN A 227 -1.23 14.14 -0.70
CA ASN A 227 -1.88 13.59 -1.90
C ASN A 227 -1.40 12.16 -2.15
N LEU A 228 -0.09 11.90 -2.08
CA LEU A 228 0.47 10.56 -2.20
C LEU A 228 -0.02 9.64 -1.05
N TRP A 229 -0.15 10.17 0.16
CA TRP A 229 -0.70 9.44 1.30
C TRP A 229 -2.15 9.01 1.04
N VAL A 230 -3.00 9.90 0.52
CA VAL A 230 -4.38 9.55 0.15
C VAL A 230 -4.38 8.42 -0.89
N VAL A 231 -3.55 8.51 -1.94
CA VAL A 231 -3.44 7.44 -2.94
C VAL A 231 -2.98 6.14 -2.29
N GLY A 232 -1.95 6.18 -1.44
CA GLY A 232 -1.44 5.01 -0.72
C GLY A 232 -2.48 4.33 0.15
N GLN A 233 -3.29 5.10 0.90
CA GLN A 233 -4.38 4.57 1.72
C GLN A 233 -5.50 3.95 0.88
N LEU A 234 -5.90 4.60 -0.23
CA LEU A 234 -6.91 4.06 -1.15
C LEU A 234 -6.45 2.76 -1.79
N MET A 235 -5.18 2.69 -2.21
CA MET A 235 -4.58 1.48 -2.79
C MET A 235 -4.43 0.39 -1.72
N SER A 236 -3.97 0.71 -0.52
CA SER A 236 -3.86 -0.26 0.58
C SER A 236 -5.23 -0.84 0.97
N ALA A 237 -6.29 -0.02 0.94
CA ALA A 237 -7.65 -0.49 1.16
C ALA A 237 -8.10 -1.45 0.05
N GLN A 238 -7.84 -1.09 -1.21
CA GLN A 238 -8.18 -1.93 -2.36
C GLN A 238 -7.50 -3.29 -2.31
N GLU A 239 -6.19 -3.33 -2.06
CA GLU A 239 -5.42 -4.57 -1.96
C GLU A 239 -5.84 -5.42 -0.74
N MET A 240 -6.17 -4.77 0.39
CA MET A 240 -6.70 -5.49 1.56
C MET A 240 -8.05 -6.15 1.26
N LEU A 241 -8.95 -5.49 0.53
CA LEU A 241 -10.21 -6.08 0.11
C LEU A 241 -10.00 -7.27 -0.83
N ALA A 242 -9.01 -7.20 -1.72
CA ALA A 242 -8.64 -8.32 -2.59
C ALA A 242 -8.12 -9.53 -1.79
N LEU A 243 -7.26 -9.30 -0.78
CA LEU A 243 -6.77 -10.35 0.12
C LEU A 243 -7.87 -10.98 0.98
N LEU A 244 -8.84 -10.18 1.45
CA LEU A 244 -10.00 -10.69 2.18
C LEU A 244 -10.87 -11.57 1.27
N ASP A 245 -11.07 -11.18 0.00
CA ASP A 245 -11.78 -11.99 -0.98
C ASP A 245 -11.05 -13.32 -1.27
N SER A 246 -9.76 -13.27 -1.57
CA SER A 246 -8.98 -14.47 -1.89
C SER A 246 -8.96 -15.47 -0.74
N HIS A 247 -8.56 -15.03 0.47
CA HIS A 247 -8.23 -15.96 1.54
C HIS A 247 -9.36 -16.21 2.56
N LEU A 248 -10.39 -15.35 2.64
CA LEU A 248 -11.53 -15.57 3.54
C LEU A 248 -12.79 -16.06 2.81
N ILE A 249 -12.99 -15.67 1.55
CA ILE A 249 -14.18 -16.05 0.78
C ILE A 249 -13.88 -17.25 -0.11
N ARG A 250 -12.93 -17.10 -1.06
CA ARG A 250 -12.65 -18.10 -2.10
C ARG A 250 -11.96 -19.35 -1.58
N GLU A 251 -11.10 -19.23 -0.58
CA GLU A 251 -10.49 -20.40 0.06
C GLU A 251 -11.49 -21.17 0.96
N GLU A 252 -11.45 -22.50 0.84
CA GLU A 252 -12.23 -23.43 1.67
C GLU A 252 -11.33 -24.14 2.69
N LYS A 253 -10.89 -23.40 3.71
CA LYS A 253 -10.13 -23.93 4.85
C LYS A 253 -10.97 -23.90 6.12
N LEU A 254 -10.76 -24.87 7.02
CA LEU A 254 -11.43 -24.92 8.33
C LEU A 254 -11.03 -23.71 9.20
N VAL A 255 -9.75 -23.36 9.18
CA VAL A 255 -9.21 -22.16 9.82
C VAL A 255 -8.89 -21.19 8.69
N PRO A 256 -9.52 -20.01 8.65
CA PRO A 256 -9.20 -19.01 7.62
C PRO A 256 -7.79 -18.48 7.80
N GLU A 257 -7.28 -17.73 6.83
CA GLU A 257 -6.00 -17.06 6.96
C GLU A 257 -6.06 -15.97 8.05
N ILE A 258 -5.64 -16.32 9.27
CA ILE A 258 -5.80 -15.45 10.44
C ILE A 258 -4.85 -14.25 10.46
N ALA A 259 -3.85 -14.18 9.57
CA ALA A 259 -3.02 -12.98 9.41
C ALA A 259 -3.79 -11.76 8.86
N LEU A 260 -4.98 -11.97 8.29
CA LEU A 260 -5.87 -10.89 7.84
C LEU A 260 -6.69 -10.26 8.98
N PHE A 261 -6.56 -10.77 10.20
CA PHE A 261 -7.20 -10.25 11.40
C PHE A 261 -6.22 -9.40 12.21
N ASP A 262 -6.73 -8.59 13.14
CA ASP A 262 -5.88 -7.85 14.05
C ASP A 262 -5.10 -8.81 14.96
N CYS A 263 -3.78 -8.91 14.73
CA CYS A 263 -2.89 -9.77 15.49
C CYS A 263 -2.98 -9.46 17.01
N HIS A 264 -3.10 -8.19 17.38
CA HIS A 264 -3.13 -7.75 18.78
C HIS A 264 -4.47 -8.01 19.46
N ALA A 265 -5.50 -8.43 18.71
CA ALA A 265 -6.73 -8.94 19.29
C ALA A 265 -6.55 -10.32 19.94
N CYS A 266 -5.55 -11.10 19.49
CA CYS A 266 -5.25 -12.44 20.01
C CYS A 266 -3.90 -12.51 20.75
N HIS A 267 -2.89 -11.78 20.28
CA HIS A 267 -1.53 -11.80 20.82
C HIS A 267 -1.34 -10.74 21.91
N HIS A 268 -2.02 -10.93 23.03
CA HIS A 268 -1.82 -10.18 24.26
C HIS A 268 -1.97 -11.10 25.46
N ALA A 269 -1.55 -10.66 26.65
CA ALA A 269 -1.72 -11.49 27.84
C ALA A 269 -3.21 -11.72 28.13
N MET A 270 -3.61 -12.99 28.35
CA MET A 270 -5.01 -13.36 28.61
C MET A 270 -5.59 -12.71 29.89
N SER A 271 -4.72 -12.30 30.82
CA SER A 271 -5.11 -11.56 32.02
C SER A 271 -5.57 -10.12 31.74
N GLU A 272 -5.22 -9.57 30.58
CA GLU A 272 -5.57 -8.21 30.20
C GLU A 272 -7.00 -8.14 29.67
N LYS A 273 -7.89 -7.51 30.43
CA LYS A 273 -9.29 -7.27 30.04
C LYS A 273 -9.38 -6.05 29.13
N ARG A 274 -8.85 -6.15 27.91
CA ARG A 274 -8.76 -5.04 26.93
C ARG A 274 -10.02 -4.79 26.13
N TRP A 275 -11.00 -5.69 26.16
CA TRP A 275 -12.20 -5.50 25.36
C TRP A 275 -12.96 -4.23 25.78
N LYS A 276 -13.16 -3.34 24.81
CA LYS A 276 -14.02 -2.17 24.93
C LYS A 276 -14.55 -1.82 23.54
N PRO A 277 -15.86 -1.64 23.35
CA PRO A 277 -16.39 -1.22 22.06
C PRO A 277 -15.85 0.18 21.71
N PHE A 278 -15.50 0.35 20.44
CA PHE A 278 -15.07 1.63 19.87
C PHE A 278 -15.75 1.84 18.53
N ALA A 279 -15.57 3.02 17.92
CA ALA A 279 -16.38 3.42 16.77
C ALA A 279 -16.34 2.43 15.60
N LEU A 280 -15.20 1.83 15.27
CA LEU A 280 -15.08 0.93 14.10
C LEU A 280 -15.59 -0.49 14.39
N ALA A 281 -15.49 -0.97 15.63
CA ALA A 281 -15.94 -2.31 16.03
C ALA A 281 -17.30 -2.30 16.73
N LYS A 282 -18.10 -1.23 16.59
CA LYS A 282 -19.45 -1.18 17.18
C LYS A 282 -20.33 -2.25 16.55
N GLY A 283 -20.92 -3.11 17.40
CA GLY A 283 -21.72 -4.26 16.97
C GLY A 283 -20.96 -5.58 17.02
N ALA A 284 -19.63 -5.56 17.14
CA ALA A 284 -18.85 -6.75 17.39
C ALA A 284 -19.00 -7.17 18.86
N GLU A 285 -19.16 -8.46 19.11
CA GLU A 285 -19.30 -9.03 20.45
C GLU A 285 -17.92 -9.20 21.14
N PRO A 286 -17.85 -9.22 22.49
CA PRO A 286 -16.63 -9.54 23.20
C PRO A 286 -16.03 -10.88 22.73
N GLY A 287 -14.75 -10.88 22.37
CA GLY A 287 -14.03 -12.08 21.88
C GLY A 287 -14.22 -12.40 20.41
N SER A 288 -14.97 -11.59 19.66
CA SER A 288 -15.06 -11.71 18.20
C SER A 288 -13.69 -11.48 17.54
N LEU A 289 -13.42 -12.26 16.48
CA LEU A 289 -12.30 -11.97 15.60
C LEU A 289 -12.62 -10.72 14.79
N ARG A 290 -11.66 -9.80 14.71
CA ARG A 290 -11.79 -8.53 13.98
C ARG A 290 -10.79 -8.49 12.86
N ILE A 291 -11.23 -8.14 11.66
CA ILE A 291 -10.32 -7.97 10.53
C ILE A 291 -9.27 -6.90 10.87
N ASN A 292 -8.11 -6.97 10.23
CA ASN A 292 -7.12 -5.90 10.34
C ASN A 292 -7.68 -4.63 9.69
N LEU A 293 -8.15 -3.70 10.51
CA LEU A 293 -8.78 -2.45 10.05
C LEU A 293 -7.75 -1.39 9.65
N ALA A 294 -6.45 -1.59 9.89
CA ALA A 294 -5.43 -0.58 9.63
C ALA A 294 -5.40 -0.09 8.16
N PRO A 295 -5.49 -0.97 7.13
CA PRO A 295 -5.59 -0.55 5.73
C PRO A 295 -6.90 0.15 5.35
N LEU A 296 -7.95 0.09 6.20
CA LEU A 296 -9.32 0.49 5.84
C LEU A 296 -9.82 1.70 6.65
N ALA A 297 -9.35 1.88 7.88
CA ALA A 297 -9.89 2.87 8.81
C ALA A 297 -9.67 4.32 8.36
N PHE A 298 -8.62 4.58 7.57
CA PHE A 298 -8.25 5.93 7.12
C PHE A 298 -9.10 6.42 5.95
N LEU A 299 -9.94 5.57 5.36
CA LEU A 299 -10.98 6.00 4.42
C LEU A 299 -11.94 7.03 5.06
N LEU A 300 -12.17 6.94 6.37
CA LEU A 300 -13.04 7.87 7.10
C LEU A 300 -12.49 9.30 7.18
N PRO A 301 -11.27 9.55 7.73
CA PRO A 301 -10.70 10.89 7.73
C PRO A 301 -10.42 11.42 6.33
N ILE A 302 -10.12 10.57 5.35
CA ILE A 302 -10.00 10.97 3.94
C ILE A 302 -11.34 11.48 3.42
N ALA A 303 -12.40 10.66 3.51
CA ALA A 303 -13.73 11.06 3.07
C ALA A 303 -14.21 12.34 3.76
N GLU A 304 -13.98 12.46 5.08
CA GLU A 304 -14.34 13.67 5.82
C GLU A 304 -13.56 14.91 5.37
N GLY A 305 -12.26 14.77 5.11
CA GLY A 305 -11.45 15.86 4.57
C GLY A 305 -11.90 16.31 3.20
N LEU A 306 -12.33 15.38 2.34
CA LEU A 306 -12.80 15.66 0.98
C LEU A 306 -14.21 16.27 0.95
N LEU A 307 -15.14 15.72 1.74
CA LEU A 307 -16.55 16.11 1.78
C LEU A 307 -16.82 17.32 2.69
N GLY A 308 -15.93 17.59 3.65
CA GLY A 308 -16.13 18.58 4.71
C GLY A 308 -17.09 18.13 5.82
N SER A 309 -17.53 16.88 5.80
CA SER A 309 -18.42 16.29 6.80
C SER A 309 -18.14 14.78 6.98
N PRO A 310 -18.45 14.19 8.16
CA PRO A 310 -18.29 12.75 8.36
C PRO A 310 -19.07 11.93 7.34
N ASN A 311 -18.52 10.80 6.91
CA ASN A 311 -19.17 9.83 6.01
C ASN A 311 -19.75 8.65 6.83
N PRO A 312 -21.06 8.69 7.21
CA PRO A 312 -21.68 7.62 7.99
C PRO A 312 -21.87 6.33 7.19
N GLU A 313 -22.02 6.40 5.87
CA GLU A 313 -22.16 5.24 4.97
C GLU A 313 -20.88 4.38 5.00
N MET A 314 -19.71 5.00 4.80
CA MET A 314 -18.40 4.37 4.92
C MET A 314 -18.19 3.76 6.32
N LEU A 315 -18.56 4.49 7.38
CA LEU A 315 -18.45 3.97 8.75
C LEU A 315 -19.34 2.74 8.97
N GLN A 316 -20.53 2.75 8.39
CA GLN A 316 -21.46 1.63 8.47
C GLN A 316 -20.96 0.43 7.65
N ALA A 317 -20.38 0.65 6.47
CA ALA A 317 -19.78 -0.39 5.64
C ALA A 317 -18.59 -1.07 6.35
N LEU A 318 -17.70 -0.29 6.96
CA LEU A 318 -16.58 -0.81 7.77
C LEU A 318 -17.08 -1.66 8.95
N ARG A 319 -18.11 -1.19 9.66
CA ARG A 319 -18.71 -1.95 10.76
C ARG A 319 -19.33 -3.26 10.27
N ALA A 320 -20.12 -3.19 9.19
CA ALA A 320 -20.78 -4.34 8.61
C ALA A 320 -19.78 -5.43 8.20
N LEU A 321 -18.67 -5.05 7.56
CA LEU A 321 -17.61 -5.98 7.19
C LEU A 321 -16.99 -6.64 8.43
N ASN A 322 -16.67 -5.85 9.45
CA ASN A 322 -16.07 -6.37 10.68
C ASN A 322 -17.03 -7.28 11.47
N THR A 323 -18.34 -6.99 11.51
CA THR A 323 -19.31 -7.84 12.18
C THR A 323 -19.63 -9.12 11.40
N ALA A 324 -19.65 -9.04 10.06
CA ALA A 324 -19.96 -10.17 9.19
C ALA A 324 -18.99 -11.35 9.31
N VAL A 325 -17.78 -11.13 9.87
CA VAL A 325 -16.82 -12.18 10.23
C VAL A 325 -17.45 -13.30 11.05
N SER A 326 -18.36 -12.94 11.98
CA SER A 326 -18.98 -13.89 12.90
C SER A 326 -20.32 -14.43 12.41
N GLU A 327 -20.74 -14.07 11.19
CA GLU A 327 -22.03 -14.41 10.61
C GLU A 327 -21.87 -15.53 9.57
N SER A 328 -22.00 -15.21 8.28
CA SER A 328 -21.85 -16.16 7.18
C SER A 328 -20.92 -15.64 6.08
N LYS A 329 -20.35 -16.55 5.27
CA LYS A 329 -19.58 -16.15 4.07
C LYS A 329 -20.39 -15.24 3.14
N ALA A 330 -21.70 -15.49 2.98
CA ALA A 330 -22.56 -14.68 2.13
C ALA A 330 -22.72 -13.25 2.64
N ASP A 331 -22.91 -13.08 3.96
CA ASP A 331 -22.98 -11.76 4.60
C ASP A 331 -21.64 -11.03 4.51
N PHE A 332 -20.52 -11.76 4.68
CA PHE A 332 -19.19 -11.21 4.54
C PHE A 332 -18.91 -10.74 3.12
N THR A 333 -19.26 -11.53 2.09
CA THR A 333 -19.16 -11.14 0.68
C THR A 333 -20.00 -9.90 0.38
N LEU A 334 -21.22 -9.81 0.91
CA LEU A 334 -22.07 -8.64 0.73
C LEU A 334 -21.42 -7.39 1.35
N ALA A 335 -20.94 -7.49 2.58
CA ALA A 335 -20.32 -6.38 3.29
C ALA A 335 -19.01 -5.93 2.62
N LEU A 336 -18.21 -6.87 2.09
CA LEU A 336 -17.01 -6.59 1.31
C LEU A 336 -17.35 -5.80 0.05
N ASN A 337 -18.35 -6.25 -0.71
CA ASN A 337 -18.81 -5.55 -1.90
C ASN A 337 -19.36 -4.15 -1.60
N THR A 338 -20.10 -3.98 -0.49
CA THR A 338 -20.55 -2.66 -0.05
C THR A 338 -19.37 -1.74 0.27
N LEU A 339 -18.36 -2.21 1.01
CA LEU A 339 -17.18 -1.40 1.32
C LEU A 339 -16.37 -1.07 0.06
N SER A 340 -16.26 -1.99 -0.91
CA SER A 340 -15.64 -1.72 -2.21
C SER A 340 -16.36 -0.59 -2.96
N ILE A 341 -17.70 -0.54 -2.93
CA ILE A 341 -18.47 0.54 -3.55
C ILE A 341 -18.19 1.89 -2.86
N GLU A 342 -18.15 1.92 -1.53
CA GLU A 342 -17.82 3.13 -0.77
C GLU A 342 -16.39 3.60 -1.02
N LEU A 343 -15.43 2.67 -1.14
CA LEU A 343 -14.05 2.97 -1.52
C LEU A 343 -14.00 3.64 -2.90
N GLU A 344 -14.72 3.09 -3.88
CA GLU A 344 -14.81 3.67 -5.22
C GLU A 344 -15.45 5.05 -5.23
N ALA A 345 -16.46 5.28 -4.38
CA ALA A 345 -17.09 6.59 -4.23
C ALA A 345 -16.09 7.63 -3.68
N VAL A 346 -15.29 7.28 -2.67
CA VAL A 346 -14.23 8.17 -2.14
C VAL A 346 -13.14 8.41 -3.19
N ARG A 347 -12.74 7.36 -3.93
CA ARG A 347 -11.75 7.47 -5.01
C ARG A 347 -12.21 8.40 -6.13
N ALA A 348 -13.49 8.35 -6.50
CA ALA A 348 -14.06 9.18 -7.56
C ALA A 348 -14.09 10.68 -7.24
N ILE A 349 -14.12 11.05 -5.95
CA ILE A 349 -14.13 12.46 -5.50
C ILE A 349 -12.76 12.98 -5.08
N ALA A 350 -11.74 12.12 -4.99
CA ALA A 350 -10.39 12.52 -4.61
C ALA A 350 -9.75 13.37 -5.74
N PRO A 351 -9.41 14.64 -5.49
CA PRO A 351 -8.81 15.50 -6.51
C PRO A 351 -7.35 15.12 -6.74
N GLU A 352 -6.82 15.48 -7.91
CA GLU A 352 -5.39 15.32 -8.22
C GLU A 352 -4.49 16.10 -7.24
N VAL A 353 -4.97 17.27 -6.77
CA VAL A 353 -4.28 18.13 -5.80
C VAL A 353 -5.23 18.51 -4.67
N LEU A 354 -4.85 18.20 -3.43
CA LEU A 354 -5.63 18.55 -2.24
C LEU A 354 -5.40 20.01 -1.86
N THR A 355 -6.48 20.70 -1.48
CA THR A 355 -6.37 22.03 -0.89
C THR A 355 -5.79 21.95 0.52
N GLU A 356 -5.15 23.02 0.99
CA GLU A 356 -4.65 23.10 2.37
C GLU A 356 -5.75 22.83 3.40
N GLN A 357 -6.97 23.33 3.14
CA GLN A 357 -8.13 23.10 4.00
C GLN A 357 -8.48 21.60 4.10
N GLN A 358 -8.45 20.87 2.98
CA GLN A 358 -8.70 19.42 2.98
C GLN A 358 -7.63 18.68 3.78
N ARG A 359 -6.35 19.01 3.59
CA ARG A 359 -5.23 18.38 4.33
C ARG A 359 -5.33 18.62 5.84
N ILE A 360 -5.60 19.86 6.24
CA ILE A 360 -5.81 20.21 7.66
C ILE A 360 -7.04 19.50 8.23
N ALA A 361 -8.13 19.39 7.47
CA ALA A 361 -9.33 18.68 7.90
C ALA A 361 -9.06 17.19 8.13
N MET A 362 -8.28 16.54 7.27
CA MET A 362 -7.84 15.15 7.45
C MET A 362 -7.02 14.98 8.74
N LEU A 363 -6.01 15.83 8.97
CA LEU A 363 -5.20 15.83 10.19
C LEU A 363 -6.07 15.97 11.45
N LYS A 364 -6.99 16.94 11.44
CA LYS A 364 -7.92 17.17 12.56
C LYS A 364 -8.86 15.98 12.78
N ALA A 365 -9.35 15.34 11.72
CA ALA A 365 -10.18 14.15 11.81
C ALA A 365 -9.41 12.97 12.43
N ILE A 366 -8.15 12.74 12.02
CA ILE A 366 -7.29 11.70 12.57
C ILE A 366 -7.01 11.96 14.06
N ALA A 367 -6.53 13.15 14.42
CA ALA A 367 -6.23 13.50 15.81
C ALA A 367 -7.49 13.43 16.71
N ARG A 368 -8.65 13.85 16.19
CA ARG A 368 -9.93 13.73 16.89
C ARG A 368 -10.32 12.28 17.13
N ASN A 369 -10.22 11.42 16.12
CA ASN A 369 -10.52 9.98 16.24
C ASN A 369 -9.57 9.28 17.21
N ALA A 370 -8.26 9.59 17.13
CA ALA A 370 -7.25 9.12 18.06
C ALA A 370 -7.58 9.53 19.51
N SER A 371 -7.92 10.80 19.76
CA SER A 371 -8.28 11.31 21.09
C SER A 371 -9.54 10.66 21.68
N ARG A 372 -10.44 10.16 20.83
CA ARG A 372 -11.66 9.44 21.24
C ARG A 372 -11.41 7.95 21.47
N GLY A 373 -10.18 7.47 21.28
CA GLY A 373 -9.83 6.06 21.41
C GLY A 373 -10.36 5.19 20.27
N HIS A 374 -10.59 5.77 19.08
CA HIS A 374 -11.05 5.01 17.91
C HIS A 374 -9.94 4.21 17.24
N TYR A 375 -8.67 4.54 17.49
CA TYR A 375 -7.50 3.77 17.04
C TYR A 375 -6.99 2.94 18.22
N ARG A 376 -7.80 1.94 18.60
CA ARG A 376 -7.57 1.13 19.80
C ARG A 376 -6.53 0.03 19.61
N ASP A 377 -6.39 -0.47 18.39
CA ASP A 377 -5.44 -1.54 18.09
C ASP A 377 -4.08 -0.94 17.77
N TYR A 378 -3.00 -1.67 18.05
CA TYR A 378 -1.64 -1.17 17.86
C TYR A 378 -1.40 -0.74 16.40
N SER A 379 -1.83 -1.56 15.43
CA SER A 379 -1.69 -1.25 14.00
C SER A 379 -2.45 0.00 13.58
N LEU A 380 -3.65 0.24 14.14
CA LEU A 380 -4.42 1.47 13.90
C LEU A 380 -3.70 2.70 14.47
N ALA A 381 -3.17 2.59 15.68
CA ALA A 381 -2.46 3.68 16.34
C ALA A 381 -1.14 4.02 15.65
N GLU A 382 -0.42 3.00 15.18
CA GLU A 382 0.81 3.14 14.39
C GLU A 382 0.56 3.88 13.08
N GLN A 383 -0.44 3.45 12.29
CA GLN A 383 -0.84 4.16 11.06
C GLN A 383 -1.29 5.59 11.34
N ALA A 384 -2.03 5.81 12.44
CA ALA A 384 -2.48 7.15 12.80
C ALA A 384 -1.33 8.07 13.18
N LEU A 385 -0.33 7.56 13.90
CA LEU A 385 0.88 8.31 14.23
C LEU A 385 1.67 8.68 12.97
N MET A 386 1.89 7.73 12.07
CA MET A 386 2.58 7.98 10.80
C MET A 386 1.87 9.07 9.98
N ALA A 387 0.54 8.96 9.83
CA ALA A 387 -0.25 9.96 9.12
C ALA A 387 -0.23 11.34 9.79
N MET A 388 -0.36 11.41 11.12
CA MET A 388 -0.28 12.68 11.85
C MET A 388 1.10 13.33 11.73
N ASN A 389 2.18 12.55 11.86
CA ASN A 389 3.55 13.04 11.72
C ASN A 389 3.77 13.64 10.32
N LEU A 390 3.35 12.92 9.28
CA LEU A 390 3.40 13.38 7.90
C LEU A 390 2.66 14.71 7.69
N MET A 391 1.39 14.78 8.12
CA MET A 391 0.56 15.96 7.89
C MET A 391 1.01 17.17 8.74
N LEU A 392 1.64 16.93 9.89
CA LEU A 392 2.27 17.99 10.67
C LEU A 392 3.50 18.57 9.97
N GLU A 393 4.29 17.72 9.31
CA GLU A 393 5.43 18.17 8.49
C GLU A 393 4.93 18.97 7.28
N ASP A 394 3.96 18.43 6.52
CA ASP A 394 3.38 19.10 5.34
C ASP A 394 2.74 20.46 5.68
N SER A 395 2.11 20.58 6.86
CA SER A 395 1.50 21.84 7.31
C SER A 395 2.48 22.81 7.98
N GLY A 396 3.78 22.48 8.08
CA GLY A 396 4.78 23.29 8.75
C GLY A 396 4.58 23.42 10.27
N ARG A 397 3.79 22.52 10.86
CA ARG A 397 3.43 22.52 12.29
C ARG A 397 4.24 21.52 13.11
N TRP A 398 5.09 20.71 12.50
CA TRP A 398 5.86 19.69 13.20
C TRP A 398 6.72 20.26 14.33
N ALA A 399 7.46 21.34 14.06
CA ALA A 399 8.34 21.96 15.06
C ALA A 399 7.58 22.49 16.29
N SER A 400 6.40 23.08 16.11
CA SER A 400 5.58 23.60 17.20
C SER A 400 4.79 22.53 17.95
N THR A 401 4.65 21.34 17.37
CA THR A 401 3.92 20.19 17.95
C THR A 401 4.84 19.02 18.32
N ARG A 402 6.16 19.28 18.36
CA ARG A 402 7.19 18.24 18.54
C ARG A 402 7.03 17.48 19.86
N ALA A 403 6.64 18.16 20.93
CA ALA A 403 6.46 17.52 22.23
C ALA A 403 5.26 16.55 22.22
N GLU A 404 4.18 16.95 21.57
CA GLU A 404 2.93 16.20 21.45
C GLU A 404 3.11 14.98 20.54
N ILE A 405 3.78 15.13 19.40
CA ILE A 405 4.06 14.00 18.49
C ILE A 405 5.05 13.01 19.12
N GLN A 406 6.07 13.50 19.84
CA GLN A 406 7.00 12.63 20.58
C GLN A 406 6.28 11.82 21.67
N ALA A 407 5.32 12.42 22.36
CA ALA A 407 4.51 11.69 23.34
C ALA A 407 3.71 10.55 22.69
N LEU A 408 3.25 10.68 21.45
CA LEU A 408 2.62 9.59 20.71
C LEU A 408 3.63 8.50 20.33
N PHE A 409 4.82 8.87 19.82
CA PHE A 409 5.89 7.91 19.55
C PHE A 409 6.25 7.08 20.79
N ASP A 410 6.33 7.71 21.96
CA ASP A 410 6.67 7.03 23.20
C ASP A 410 5.66 5.94 23.58
N THR A 411 4.38 6.09 23.20
CA THR A 411 3.35 5.07 23.46
C THR A 411 3.41 3.85 22.55
N LEU A 412 4.15 3.93 21.44
CA LEU A 412 4.25 2.86 20.42
C LEU A 412 5.63 2.20 20.37
N LYS A 413 6.53 2.49 21.32
CA LYS A 413 7.89 1.90 21.35
C LYS A 413 7.89 0.37 21.48
N HIS A 414 6.88 -0.21 22.12
CA HIS A 414 6.79 -1.63 22.41
C HIS A 414 5.36 -2.13 22.16
N GLU A 415 5.17 -2.91 21.09
CA GLU A 415 3.86 -3.44 20.72
C GLU A 415 3.25 -4.35 21.82
N ASP A 416 4.10 -5.15 22.48
CA ASP A 416 3.72 -6.05 23.59
C ASP A 416 3.18 -5.33 24.83
N HIS A 417 3.45 -4.03 24.96
CA HIS A 417 3.05 -3.23 26.12
C HIS A 417 2.18 -2.03 25.73
N TYR A 418 1.59 -2.09 24.53
CA TYR A 418 0.79 -1.00 24.01
C TYR A 418 -0.50 -0.77 24.82
N SER A 419 -0.68 0.49 25.24
CA SER A 419 -1.86 0.97 25.98
C SER A 419 -2.70 1.93 25.10
N PRO A 420 -3.92 1.53 24.69
CA PRO A 420 -4.81 2.38 23.90
C PRO A 420 -5.21 3.67 24.61
N GLU A 421 -5.39 3.60 25.93
CA GLU A 421 -5.76 4.75 26.77
C GLU A 421 -4.62 5.78 26.85
N SER A 422 -3.37 5.32 26.90
CA SER A 422 -2.18 6.18 26.87
C SER A 422 -2.06 6.88 25.51
N PHE A 423 -2.26 6.16 24.41
CA PHE A 423 -2.26 6.74 23.06
C PHE A 423 -3.36 7.79 22.89
N ALA A 424 -4.60 7.49 23.32
CA ALA A 424 -5.71 8.44 23.24
C ALA A 424 -5.47 9.69 24.10
N THR A 425 -4.82 9.55 25.26
CA THR A 425 -4.43 10.67 26.13
C THR A 425 -3.37 11.53 25.46
N ALA A 426 -2.33 10.94 24.86
CA ALA A 426 -1.32 11.67 24.10
C ALA A 426 -1.93 12.40 22.89
N ALA A 427 -2.83 11.73 22.16
CA ALA A 427 -3.54 12.31 21.02
C ALA A 427 -4.47 13.47 21.42
N THR A 428 -5.00 13.48 22.64
CA THR A 428 -5.79 14.60 23.16
C THR A 428 -4.94 15.87 23.24
N ARG A 429 -3.69 15.76 23.71
CA ARG A 429 -2.75 16.90 23.78
C ARG A 429 -2.43 17.44 22.39
N LEU A 430 -2.14 16.56 21.43
CA LEU A 430 -1.91 16.98 20.04
C LEU A 430 -3.14 17.70 19.46
N LYS A 431 -4.35 17.16 19.66
CA LYS A 431 -5.59 17.76 19.16
C LYS A 431 -5.83 19.17 19.72
N GLU A 432 -5.47 19.44 20.97
CA GLU A 432 -5.66 20.75 21.61
C GLU A 432 -4.82 21.86 20.95
N VAL A 433 -3.72 21.52 20.28
CA VAL A 433 -2.80 22.46 19.62
C VAL A 433 -2.98 22.54 18.09
N LEU A 434 -3.91 21.78 17.51
CA LEU A 434 -4.25 21.75 16.08
C LEU A 434 -5.36 22.74 15.69
#